data_AF-A0A4Q3ATW5-F1
#
_entry.id   AF-A0A4Q3ATW5-F1
#
_cell.length_a   1.000
_cell.length_b   1.000
_cell.length_c   1.000
_cell.angle_alpha   90.00
_cell.angle_beta   90.00
_cell.angle_gamma   90.00
#
_symmetry.space_group_name_H-M   'P 1'
#
loop_
_entity.id
_entity.type
_entity.pdbx_description
1 polymer ?
#
loop_
_entity_poly.entity_id
_entity_poly.type
_entity_poly.pdbx_seq_one_letter_code
_entity_poly.pdbx_strand_id
1 'polypeptide(L)'
;MGLHRGGPYGHHLPSRQRRRPSKGSLLVHASTCRSGIAPALRLALSLEGQDRRSSFYRPEIDGLRAVAVLAVLLFHAHLGIFQGGFAGVDIFFVISGYLITGIVLRDGGGRFDTMRFYMNRARRILPALIAMLGISLLLALLLPRPAAVASFGGSLAAAALFVANIFFWQQGAGYFDQVASEMPLMHLWSLSVEEQFYLLFPPLLALSLRGSWKRAAWLIGVPLLLSFGLAELLSATRPAANYYLLPTRAWELLAGAAVALAEHRYGRVRMSAAWSDAGGAAGAV
;
A
#
# COMPACT_ATOMS: atom_id res chain seq x y z
N MET A 1 -12.59 73.93 58.53
CA MET A 1 -12.33 73.22 59.81
C MET A 1 -11.34 72.09 59.51
N GLY A 2 -10.10 72.16 60.02
CA GLY A 2 -9.02 71.13 59.95
C GLY A 2 -8.37 70.91 58.57
N LEU A 3 -7.25 71.54 58.18
CA LEU A 3 -5.82 71.27 58.52
C LEU A 3 -5.37 69.84 58.10
N HIS A 4 -4.22 69.54 57.48
CA HIS A 4 -3.02 70.26 57.04
C HIS A 4 -2.10 69.22 56.32
N ARG A 5 -1.30 69.66 55.33
CA ARG A 5 0.10 69.23 54.97
C ARG A 5 0.32 67.74 54.60
N GLY A 6 1.15 67.36 53.64
CA GLY A 6 2.20 68.03 52.89
C GLY A 6 3.34 67.02 52.64
N GLY A 7 3.80 66.92 51.39
CA GLY A 7 5.21 66.69 51.05
C GLY A 7 5.67 65.27 50.68
N PRO A 8 6.73 65.15 49.84
CA PRO A 8 6.94 64.01 48.94
C PRO A 8 8.28 63.26 49.16
N TYR A 9 8.28 61.93 49.02
CA TYR A 9 9.48 61.11 48.82
C TYR A 9 9.04 59.90 47.96
N GLY A 10 9.58 59.57 46.79
CA GLY A 10 10.92 59.83 46.27
C GLY A 10 11.82 58.61 46.45
N HIS A 11 11.42 57.42 45.95
CA HIS A 11 12.34 56.29 45.82
C HIS A 11 12.31 55.70 44.41
N HIS A 12 13.24 56.21 43.60
CA HIS A 12 13.77 55.56 42.41
C HIS A 12 14.45 54.23 42.80
N LEU A 13 14.06 53.13 42.16
CA LEU A 13 14.88 51.93 42.07
C LEU A 13 15.36 51.77 40.61
N PRO A 14 16.67 51.57 40.37
CA PRO A 14 17.25 51.68 39.04
C PRO A 14 17.03 50.45 38.18
N SER A 15 16.88 50.73 36.88
CA SER A 15 16.88 49.80 35.77
C SER A 15 18.16 48.96 35.73
N ARG A 16 18.02 47.63 35.77
CA ARG A 16 19.13 46.71 35.45
C ARG A 16 19.43 46.78 33.94
N GLN A 17 20.30 47.71 33.56
CA GLN A 17 21.02 47.67 32.29
C GLN A 17 21.90 46.40 32.26
N ARG A 18 21.51 45.41 31.46
CA ARG A 18 22.40 44.33 31.03
C ARG A 18 23.47 44.94 30.12
N ARG A 19 24.68 45.08 30.67
CA ARG A 19 25.89 45.46 29.91
C ARG A 19 26.15 44.45 28.78
N ARG A 20 26.28 44.95 27.56
CA ARG A 20 26.89 44.24 26.42
C ARG A 20 28.42 44.23 26.62
N PRO A 21 29.13 43.10 26.42
CA PRO A 21 30.57 43.13 26.32
C PRO A 21 31.00 43.64 24.93
N SER A 22 32.00 44.52 24.93
CA SER A 22 32.63 45.16 23.78
C SER A 22 33.47 44.19 22.95
N LYS A 23 33.51 44.44 21.64
CA LYS A 23 34.44 43.83 20.68
C LYS A 23 35.88 44.23 21.01
N GLY A 24 36.79 43.27 21.04
CA GLY A 24 38.23 43.54 21.19
C GLY A 24 39.07 42.30 21.48
N SER A 25 39.37 41.56 20.41
CA SER A 25 40.62 40.80 20.17
C SER A 25 41.32 40.12 21.36
N LEU A 26 41.17 38.79 21.43
CA LEU A 26 42.23 37.88 21.91
C LEU A 26 42.20 36.62 21.04
N LEU A 27 42.99 36.69 19.98
CA LEU A 27 43.28 35.61 19.04
C LEU A 27 44.51 34.89 19.58
N VAL A 28 44.31 33.80 20.34
CA VAL A 28 45.40 32.87 20.70
C VAL A 28 44.84 31.44 20.71
N HIS A 29 45.29 30.67 19.72
CA HIS A 29 45.40 29.21 19.63
C HIS A 29 44.17 28.31 19.80
N ALA A 30 43.85 27.63 18.71
CA ALA A 30 42.96 26.48 18.65
C ALA A 30 43.61 25.24 19.29
N SER A 31 42.89 24.62 20.24
CA SER A 31 42.98 23.19 20.51
C SER A 31 41.65 22.67 21.08
N THR A 32 40.95 21.94 20.22
CA THR A 32 40.06 20.80 20.53
C THR A 32 39.47 20.70 21.94
N CYS A 33 38.24 21.18 22.13
CA CYS A 33 37.32 20.61 23.12
C CYS A 33 35.98 20.30 22.45
N ARG A 34 35.96 19.17 21.73
CA ARG A 34 34.80 18.63 21.03
C ARG A 34 34.43 17.29 21.68
N SER A 35 33.96 17.30 22.92
CA SER A 35 33.43 16.10 23.57
C SER A 35 32.60 16.49 24.79
N GLY A 36 31.28 16.60 24.63
CA GLY A 36 30.43 16.95 25.77
C GLY A 36 28.92 16.94 25.55
N ILE A 37 28.41 16.39 24.43
CA ILE A 37 27.03 15.90 24.46
C ILE A 37 27.12 14.54 25.13
N ALA A 38 26.70 14.46 26.39
CA ALA A 38 26.72 13.23 27.18
C ALA A 38 26.17 12.06 26.36
N PRO A 39 26.79 10.86 26.43
CA PRO A 39 26.31 9.68 25.70
C PRO A 39 24.82 9.39 25.99
N ALA A 40 24.34 9.76 27.18
CA ALA A 40 22.93 9.70 27.57
C ALA A 40 22.01 10.60 26.72
N LEU A 41 22.44 11.82 26.35
CA LEU A 41 21.62 12.72 25.50
C LEU A 41 21.63 12.26 24.03
N ARG A 42 22.74 11.69 23.56
CA ARG A 42 22.77 11.04 22.23
C ARG A 42 21.91 9.78 22.20
N LEU A 43 21.91 9.00 23.28
CA LEU A 43 21.05 7.82 23.41
C LEU A 43 19.58 8.25 23.52
N ALA A 44 19.25 9.25 24.33
CA ALA A 44 17.89 9.79 24.45
C ALA A 44 17.36 10.35 23.12
N LEU A 45 18.16 11.15 22.40
CA LEU A 45 17.80 11.63 21.06
C LEU A 45 17.72 10.50 20.03
N SER A 46 18.53 9.45 20.17
CA SER A 46 18.46 8.27 19.31
C SER A 46 17.24 7.41 19.63
N LEU A 47 16.80 7.34 20.88
CA LEU A 47 15.60 6.60 21.31
C LEU A 47 14.33 7.38 20.94
N GLU A 48 14.30 8.70 21.13
CA GLU A 48 13.22 9.59 20.65
C GLU A 48 13.12 9.58 19.12
N GLY A 49 14.25 9.41 18.41
CA GLY A 49 14.30 9.25 16.96
C GLY A 49 13.95 7.85 16.47
N GLN A 50 14.03 6.82 17.32
CA GLN A 50 13.69 5.44 16.98
C GLN A 50 12.21 5.12 17.20
N ASP A 51 11.52 5.81 18.11
CA ASP A 51 10.11 5.55 18.42
C ASP A 51 9.15 5.97 17.28
N ARG A 52 9.60 6.82 16.35
CA ARG A 52 8.84 7.19 15.13
C ARG A 52 8.94 6.18 13.99
N ARG A 53 9.71 5.09 14.15
CA ARG A 53 9.82 4.02 13.13
C ARG A 53 9.04 2.76 13.49
N SER A 54 8.14 2.83 14.48
CA SER A 54 7.09 1.83 14.61
C SER A 54 6.22 1.91 13.35
N SER A 55 6.40 0.95 12.45
CA SER A 55 5.49 0.75 11.34
C SER A 55 4.11 0.54 11.95
N PHE A 56 3.17 1.45 11.69
CA PHE A 56 1.75 1.17 11.91
C PHE A 56 1.38 0.01 10.98
N TYR A 57 1.62 -1.20 11.46
CA TYR A 57 1.02 -2.41 10.93
C TYR A 57 -0.48 -2.29 11.20
N ARG A 58 -1.28 -2.39 10.14
CA ARG A 58 -2.73 -2.24 10.19
C ARG A 58 -3.36 -3.62 10.01
N PRO A 59 -3.55 -4.38 11.09
CA PRO A 59 -4.11 -5.73 11.00
C PRO A 59 -5.51 -5.73 10.38
N GLU A 60 -6.24 -4.61 10.45
CA GLU A 60 -7.57 -4.47 9.87
C GLU A 60 -7.54 -4.59 8.34
N ILE A 61 -6.48 -4.09 7.69
CA ILE A 61 -6.33 -4.14 6.23
C ILE A 61 -5.97 -5.56 5.77
N ASP A 62 -5.17 -6.27 6.56
CA ASP A 62 -4.87 -7.67 6.30
C ASP A 62 -6.10 -8.55 6.50
N GLY A 63 -6.93 -8.25 7.52
CA GLY A 63 -8.24 -8.86 7.73
C GLY A 63 -9.20 -8.63 6.56
N LEU A 64 -9.27 -7.40 6.04
CA LEU A 64 -10.12 -7.10 4.89
C LEU A 64 -9.68 -7.86 3.63
N ARG A 65 -8.38 -8.02 3.43
CA ARG A 65 -7.83 -8.86 2.35
C ARG A 65 -8.20 -10.34 2.52
N ALA A 66 -8.17 -10.86 3.74
CA ALA A 66 -8.62 -12.22 4.02
C ALA A 66 -10.12 -12.40 3.72
N VAL A 67 -10.95 -11.41 4.10
CA VAL A 67 -12.39 -11.41 3.78
C VAL A 67 -12.62 -11.38 2.27
N ALA A 68 -11.87 -10.55 1.54
CA ALA A 68 -11.95 -10.46 0.09
C ALA A 68 -11.62 -11.81 -0.59
N VAL A 69 -10.54 -12.47 -0.16
CA VAL A 69 -10.17 -13.82 -0.64
C VAL A 69 -11.23 -14.86 -0.26
N LEU A 70 -11.75 -14.80 0.97
CA LEU A 70 -12.79 -15.73 1.43
C LEU A 70 -14.07 -15.60 0.61
N ALA A 71 -14.49 -14.38 0.26
CA ALA A 71 -15.64 -14.16 -0.61
C ALA A 71 -15.45 -14.81 -1.99
N VAL A 72 -14.24 -14.75 -2.56
CA VAL A 72 -13.90 -15.42 -3.83
C VAL A 72 -13.98 -16.95 -3.69
N LEU A 73 -13.46 -17.50 -2.59
CA LEU A 73 -13.49 -18.95 -2.33
C LEU A 73 -14.93 -19.46 -2.14
N LEU A 74 -15.74 -18.75 -1.38
CA LEU A 74 -17.14 -19.12 -1.12
C LEU A 74 -18.00 -19.06 -2.38
N PHE A 75 -17.75 -18.08 -3.27
CA PHE A 75 -18.38 -18.03 -4.59
C PHE A 75 -18.09 -19.30 -5.41
N HIS A 76 -16.83 -19.74 -5.45
CA HIS A 76 -16.45 -20.95 -6.19
C HIS A 76 -16.88 -22.25 -5.51
N ALA A 77 -17.14 -22.22 -4.19
CA ALA A 77 -17.69 -23.36 -3.46
C ALA A 77 -19.20 -23.58 -3.72
N HIS A 78 -19.84 -22.76 -4.58
CA HIS A 78 -21.27 -22.79 -4.87
C HIS A 78 -22.18 -22.72 -3.63
N LEU A 79 -21.67 -22.15 -2.53
CA LEU A 79 -22.45 -21.88 -1.33
C LEU A 79 -23.31 -20.64 -1.61
N GLY A 80 -24.53 -20.86 -2.10
CA GLY A 80 -25.45 -19.94 -2.80
C GLY A 80 -25.82 -18.59 -2.18
N ILE A 81 -25.08 -18.10 -1.20
CA ILE A 81 -25.22 -16.83 -0.50
C ILE A 81 -24.33 -15.74 -1.14
N PHE A 82 -23.27 -16.12 -1.87
CA PHE A 82 -22.31 -15.17 -2.46
C PHE A 82 -22.40 -15.20 -3.99
N GLN A 83 -23.24 -14.33 -4.56
CA GLN A 83 -23.27 -14.05 -6.00
C GLN A 83 -22.18 -13.03 -6.43
N GLY A 84 -21.43 -12.48 -5.46
CA GLY A 84 -20.50 -11.36 -5.62
C GLY A 84 -19.01 -11.72 -5.57
N GLY A 85 -18.60 -12.93 -5.99
CA GLY A 85 -17.18 -13.33 -6.00
C GLY A 85 -16.26 -12.35 -6.72
N PHE A 86 -16.77 -11.61 -7.71
CA PHE A 86 -16.05 -10.55 -8.45
C PHE A 86 -15.64 -9.39 -7.58
N ALA A 87 -16.55 -8.92 -6.72
CA ALA A 87 -16.26 -7.83 -5.80
C ALA A 87 -15.10 -8.19 -4.86
N GLY A 88 -14.90 -9.47 -4.55
CA GLY A 88 -13.75 -9.93 -3.77
C GLY A 88 -12.41 -9.66 -4.47
N VAL A 89 -12.31 -9.90 -5.78
CA VAL A 89 -11.08 -9.60 -6.54
C VAL A 89 -10.87 -8.10 -6.65
N ASP A 90 -11.95 -7.34 -6.92
CA ASP A 90 -11.87 -5.88 -7.07
C ASP A 90 -11.39 -5.23 -5.76
N ILE A 91 -11.96 -5.65 -4.61
CA ILE A 91 -11.53 -5.21 -3.27
C ILE A 91 -10.08 -5.61 -3.00
N PHE A 92 -9.69 -6.84 -3.37
CA PHE A 92 -8.31 -7.30 -3.21
C PHE A 92 -7.32 -6.41 -3.98
N PHE A 93 -7.61 -6.05 -5.23
CA PHE A 93 -6.78 -5.14 -6.03
C PHE A 93 -6.71 -3.73 -5.43
N VAL A 94 -7.83 -3.18 -4.95
CA VAL A 94 -7.83 -1.88 -4.25
C VAL A 94 -6.93 -1.91 -3.01
N ILE A 95 -7.05 -2.95 -2.16
CA ILE A 95 -6.22 -3.09 -0.96
C ILE A 95 -4.74 -3.25 -1.32
N SER A 96 -4.45 -4.08 -2.32
CA SER A 96 -3.11 -4.30 -2.87
C SER A 96 -2.47 -2.99 -3.30
N GLY A 97 -3.19 -2.18 -4.07
CA GLY A 97 -2.79 -0.84 -4.50
C GLY A 97 -2.50 0.13 -3.35
N TYR A 98 -3.35 0.12 -2.32
CA TYR A 98 -3.16 0.92 -1.11
C TYR A 98 -1.88 0.52 -0.35
N LEU A 99 -1.72 -0.78 -0.08
CA LEU A 99 -0.59 -1.31 0.69
C LEU A 99 0.74 -1.06 -0.02
N ILE A 100 0.81 -1.31 -1.33
CA ILE A 100 2.05 -1.15 -2.08
C ILE A 100 2.48 0.32 -2.14
N THR A 101 1.52 1.22 -2.35
CA THR A 101 1.75 2.66 -2.35
C THR A 101 2.23 3.14 -0.99
N GLY A 102 1.62 2.64 0.10
CA GLY A 102 2.06 2.92 1.46
C GLY A 102 3.49 2.47 1.75
N ILE A 103 3.94 1.33 1.21
CA ILE A 103 5.35 0.89 1.32
C ILE A 103 6.28 1.92 0.68
N VAL A 104 5.99 2.36 -0.54
CA VAL A 104 6.83 3.32 -1.28
C VAL A 104 6.86 4.68 -0.58
N LEU A 105 5.71 5.16 -0.10
CA LEU A 105 5.59 6.46 0.56
C LEU A 105 6.36 6.52 1.89
N ARG A 106 6.43 5.42 2.64
CA ARG A 106 7.19 5.34 3.90
C ARG A 106 8.69 5.61 3.72
N ASP A 107 9.25 5.26 2.58
CA ASP A 107 10.68 5.49 2.28
C ASP A 107 10.95 6.90 1.71
N GLY A 108 9.92 7.75 1.61
CA GLY A 108 10.05 9.20 1.40
C GLY A 108 10.62 9.61 0.04
N GLY A 109 10.43 8.81 -1.02
CA GLY A 109 10.86 9.12 -2.40
C GLY A 109 12.37 9.11 -2.67
N GLY A 110 13.22 9.27 -1.65
CA GLY A 110 14.68 9.32 -1.81
C GLY A 110 15.39 7.99 -1.52
N ARG A 111 14.78 7.08 -0.76
CA ARG A 111 15.45 5.90 -0.20
C ARG A 111 14.79 4.56 -0.54
N PHE A 112 13.81 4.57 -1.45
CA PHE A 112 13.15 3.33 -1.86
C PHE A 112 14.16 2.38 -2.51
N ASP A 113 14.42 1.27 -1.84
CA ASP A 113 15.28 0.20 -2.32
C ASP A 113 14.42 -0.81 -3.10
N THR A 114 14.39 -0.61 -4.41
CA THR A 114 13.65 -1.46 -5.35
C THR A 114 14.07 -2.92 -5.27
N MET A 115 15.36 -3.20 -5.06
CA MET A 115 15.86 -4.58 -4.98
C MET A 115 15.37 -5.25 -3.70
N ARG A 116 15.51 -4.57 -2.56
CA ARG A 116 15.00 -5.07 -1.27
C ARG A 116 13.49 -5.26 -1.30
N PHE A 117 12.77 -4.37 -1.96
CA PHE A 117 11.33 -4.52 -2.18
C PHE A 117 10.99 -5.83 -2.89
N TYR A 118 11.60 -6.10 -4.05
CA TYR A 118 11.35 -7.35 -4.80
C TYR A 118 11.83 -8.59 -4.05
N MET A 119 12.97 -8.54 -3.38
CA MET A 119 13.47 -9.67 -2.59
C MET A 119 12.52 -10.02 -1.43
N ASN A 120 11.99 -9.02 -0.72
CA ASN A 120 11.03 -9.26 0.36
C ASN A 120 9.74 -9.87 -0.15
N ARG A 121 9.28 -9.43 -1.33
CA ARG A 121 8.07 -9.99 -1.94
C ARG A 121 8.30 -11.42 -2.45
N ALA A 122 9.43 -11.67 -3.11
CA ALA A 122 9.82 -12.99 -3.58
C ALA A 122 9.87 -14.01 -2.43
N ARG A 123 10.47 -13.65 -1.28
CA ARG A 123 10.50 -14.51 -0.09
C ARG A 123 9.12 -14.81 0.49
N ARG A 124 8.13 -13.94 0.25
CA ARG A 124 6.76 -14.13 0.72
C ARG A 124 5.91 -14.96 -0.24
N ILE A 125 6.09 -14.79 -1.56
CA ILE A 125 5.19 -15.35 -2.58
C ILE A 125 5.76 -16.62 -3.21
N LEU A 126 7.05 -16.65 -3.58
CA LEU A 126 7.64 -17.77 -4.32
C LEU A 126 7.57 -19.10 -3.56
N PRO A 127 7.81 -19.20 -2.24
CA PRO A 127 7.74 -20.49 -1.56
C PRO A 127 6.35 -21.13 -1.66
N ALA A 128 5.30 -20.34 -1.42
CA ALA A 128 3.92 -20.80 -1.51
C ALA A 128 3.53 -21.12 -2.96
N LEU A 129 3.91 -20.26 -3.93
CA LEU A 129 3.63 -20.50 -5.34
C LEU A 129 4.32 -21.76 -5.85
N ILE A 130 5.61 -21.94 -5.59
CA ILE A 130 6.37 -23.13 -6.01
C ILE A 130 5.78 -24.39 -5.39
N ALA A 131 5.46 -24.38 -4.10
CA ALA A 131 4.82 -25.53 -3.45
C ALA A 131 3.47 -25.87 -4.09
N MET A 132 2.63 -24.86 -4.32
CA MET A 132 1.30 -25.04 -4.92
C MET A 132 1.40 -25.55 -6.37
N LEU A 133 2.28 -24.99 -7.19
CA LEU A 133 2.52 -25.44 -8.56
C LEU A 133 3.08 -26.88 -8.58
N GLY A 134 4.01 -27.21 -7.68
CA GLY A 134 4.57 -28.55 -7.56
C GLY A 134 3.54 -29.60 -7.15
N ILE A 135 2.70 -29.28 -6.15
CA ILE A 135 1.59 -30.15 -5.74
C ILE A 135 0.57 -30.31 -6.87
N SER A 136 0.22 -29.21 -7.56
CA SER A 136 -0.71 -29.25 -8.68
C SER A 136 -0.18 -30.13 -9.82
N LEU A 137 1.12 -30.01 -10.13
CA LEU A 137 1.78 -30.85 -11.12
C LEU A 137 1.79 -32.32 -10.70
N LEU A 138 2.12 -32.62 -9.44
CA LEU A 138 2.09 -33.99 -8.92
C LEU A 138 0.68 -34.60 -9.04
N LEU A 139 -0.36 -33.86 -8.64
CA LEU A 139 -1.75 -34.30 -8.76
C LEU A 139 -2.16 -34.51 -10.22
N ALA A 140 -1.75 -33.62 -11.13
CA ALA A 140 -2.02 -33.76 -12.55
C ALA A 140 -1.35 -35.01 -13.17
N LEU A 141 -0.19 -35.42 -12.66
CA LEU A 141 0.50 -36.64 -13.09
C LEU A 141 -0.14 -37.92 -12.52
N LEU A 142 -0.70 -37.85 -11.32
CA LEU A 142 -1.32 -39.00 -10.64
C LEU A 142 -2.79 -39.23 -11.01
N LEU A 143 -3.51 -38.18 -11.41
CA LEU A 143 -4.95 -38.21 -11.74
C LEU A 143 -5.13 -38.02 -13.26
N PRO A 144 -5.04 -39.08 -14.07
CA PRO A 144 -5.12 -38.97 -15.53
C PRO A 144 -6.51 -38.47 -15.98
N ARG A 145 -6.54 -37.29 -16.60
CA ARG A 145 -7.67 -36.81 -17.42
C ARG A 145 -7.19 -36.54 -18.86
N PRO A 146 -7.62 -37.35 -19.85
CA PRO A 146 -7.01 -37.36 -21.19
C PRO A 146 -7.14 -36.06 -21.99
N ALA A 147 -8.09 -35.16 -21.67
CA ALA A 147 -8.33 -33.94 -22.44
C ALA A 147 -7.47 -32.71 -22.04
N ALA A 148 -6.74 -32.74 -20.91
CA ALA A 148 -6.28 -31.50 -20.25
C ALA A 148 -4.76 -31.30 -20.15
N VAL A 149 -3.91 -32.27 -20.52
CA VAL A 149 -2.47 -32.24 -20.19
C VAL A 149 -1.70 -31.09 -20.86
N ALA A 150 -1.95 -30.82 -22.14
CA ALA A 150 -1.30 -29.71 -22.85
C ALA A 150 -1.76 -28.34 -22.32
N SER A 151 -3.05 -28.20 -21.99
CA SER A 151 -3.60 -26.99 -21.39
C SER A 151 -3.07 -26.74 -19.96
N PHE A 152 -2.82 -27.81 -19.21
CA PHE A 152 -2.25 -27.73 -17.86
C PHE A 152 -0.80 -27.28 -17.89
N GLY A 153 0.04 -27.86 -18.75
CA GLY A 153 1.45 -27.45 -18.89
C GLY A 153 1.60 -25.97 -19.27
N GLY A 154 0.77 -25.49 -20.21
CA GLY A 154 0.70 -24.07 -20.58
C GLY A 154 0.27 -23.18 -19.40
N SER A 155 -0.76 -23.58 -18.67
CA SER A 155 -1.24 -22.86 -17.48
C SER A 155 -0.17 -22.80 -16.37
N LEU A 156 0.56 -23.89 -16.15
CA LEU A 156 1.64 -24.01 -15.18
C LEU A 156 2.79 -23.05 -15.52
N ALA A 157 3.23 -23.06 -16.78
CA ALA A 157 4.28 -22.16 -17.26
C ALA A 157 3.85 -20.69 -17.17
N ALA A 158 2.63 -20.38 -17.61
CA ALA A 158 2.09 -19.02 -17.57
C ALA A 158 1.97 -18.50 -16.13
N ALA A 159 1.54 -19.36 -15.20
CA ALA A 159 1.51 -19.05 -13.77
C ALA A 159 2.90 -18.79 -13.17
N ALA A 160 3.88 -19.64 -13.47
CA ALA A 160 5.25 -19.48 -12.99
C ALA A 160 5.91 -18.20 -13.50
N LEU A 161 5.55 -17.76 -14.71
CA LEU A 161 6.06 -16.55 -15.34
C LEU A 161 5.21 -15.29 -15.05
N PHE A 162 4.17 -15.40 -14.22
CA PHE A 162 3.22 -14.30 -13.94
C PHE A 162 2.58 -13.69 -15.19
N VAL A 163 2.22 -14.55 -16.15
CA VAL A 163 1.49 -14.20 -17.39
C VAL A 163 0.20 -15.02 -17.56
N ALA A 164 -0.28 -15.64 -16.47
CA ALA A 164 -1.47 -16.49 -16.49
C ALA A 164 -2.72 -15.74 -16.97
N ASN A 165 -2.84 -14.45 -16.66
CA ASN A 165 -3.93 -13.62 -17.14
C ASN A 165 -3.97 -13.49 -18.68
N ILE A 166 -2.82 -13.37 -19.33
CA ILE A 166 -2.73 -13.31 -20.80
C ILE A 166 -3.05 -14.68 -21.38
N PHE A 167 -2.50 -15.74 -20.79
CA PHE A 167 -2.76 -17.12 -21.21
C PHE A 167 -4.26 -17.44 -21.19
N PHE A 168 -4.95 -17.22 -20.06
CA PHE A 168 -6.37 -17.55 -19.95
C PHE A 168 -7.26 -16.65 -20.84
N TRP A 169 -6.87 -15.38 -21.04
CA TRP A 169 -7.53 -14.52 -22.02
C TRP A 169 -7.43 -15.09 -23.45
N GLN A 170 -6.24 -15.53 -23.87
CA GLN A 170 -6.01 -16.06 -25.22
C GLN A 170 -6.69 -17.41 -25.46
N GLN A 171 -6.86 -18.22 -24.42
CA GLN A 171 -7.57 -19.49 -24.51
C GLN A 171 -9.07 -19.31 -24.79
N GLY A 172 -9.60 -18.09 -24.77
CA GLY A 172 -11.00 -17.79 -25.08
C GLY A 172 -12.00 -18.32 -24.06
N ALA A 173 -11.52 -18.91 -22.95
CA ALA A 173 -12.35 -19.35 -21.85
C ALA A 173 -12.86 -18.12 -21.09
N GLY A 174 -14.16 -17.87 -21.16
CA GLY A 174 -14.79 -17.03 -20.16
C GLY A 174 -14.49 -17.62 -18.78
N TYR A 175 -14.13 -16.78 -17.81
CA TYR A 175 -13.85 -17.23 -16.43
C TYR A 175 -15.04 -17.99 -15.79
N PHE A 176 -16.22 -17.89 -16.39
CA PHE A 176 -17.48 -18.54 -15.97
C PHE A 176 -17.92 -19.71 -16.85
N ASP A 177 -17.18 -20.02 -17.90
CA ASP A 177 -17.54 -21.13 -18.77
C ASP A 177 -17.31 -22.44 -18.02
N GLN A 178 -18.06 -23.50 -18.34
CA GLN A 178 -17.83 -24.82 -17.74
C GLN A 178 -16.37 -25.29 -17.91
N VAL A 179 -15.70 -24.83 -18.98
CA VAL A 179 -14.27 -25.08 -19.25
C VAL A 179 -13.36 -24.47 -18.18
N ALA A 180 -13.76 -23.39 -17.51
CA ALA A 180 -13.00 -22.78 -16.42
C ALA A 180 -12.88 -23.70 -15.20
N SER A 181 -13.92 -24.50 -14.91
CA SER A 181 -13.89 -25.48 -13.82
C SER A 181 -12.89 -26.62 -14.04
N GLU A 182 -12.42 -26.78 -15.29
CA GLU A 182 -11.42 -27.76 -15.68
C GLU A 182 -9.98 -27.22 -15.70
N MET A 183 -9.78 -25.94 -15.33
CA MET A 183 -8.49 -25.27 -15.31
C MET A 183 -8.02 -24.95 -13.86
N PRO A 184 -7.33 -25.89 -13.18
CA PRO A 184 -7.03 -25.76 -11.73
C PRO A 184 -6.20 -24.53 -11.36
N LEU A 185 -5.40 -24.03 -12.30
CA LEU A 185 -4.50 -22.89 -12.09
C LEU A 185 -5.11 -21.55 -12.52
N MET A 186 -6.38 -21.53 -12.91
CA MET A 186 -7.04 -20.33 -13.43
C MET A 186 -6.95 -19.17 -12.45
N HIS A 187 -7.14 -19.41 -11.15
CA HIS A 187 -7.11 -18.39 -10.09
C HIS A 187 -5.80 -17.58 -10.00
N LEU A 188 -4.70 -18.03 -10.60
CA LEU A 188 -3.42 -17.30 -10.64
C LEU A 188 -3.39 -16.15 -11.65
N TRP A 189 -4.45 -15.95 -12.42
CA TRP A 189 -4.58 -14.80 -13.29
C TRP A 189 -4.48 -13.48 -12.51
N SER A 190 -5.15 -13.36 -11.36
CA SER A 190 -5.19 -12.12 -10.59
C SER A 190 -3.85 -11.82 -9.92
N LEU A 191 -3.16 -12.87 -9.45
CA LEU A 191 -1.78 -12.77 -8.97
C LEU A 191 -0.84 -12.28 -10.08
N SER A 192 -1.01 -12.77 -11.31
CA SER A 192 -0.21 -12.31 -12.46
C SER A 192 -0.41 -10.82 -12.75
N VAL A 193 -1.66 -10.34 -12.72
CA VAL A 193 -1.98 -8.91 -12.87
C VAL A 193 -1.32 -8.09 -11.75
N GLU A 194 -1.40 -8.55 -10.50
CA GLU A 194 -0.79 -7.88 -9.36
C GLU A 194 0.74 -7.81 -9.48
N GLU A 195 1.41 -8.91 -9.88
CA GLU A 195 2.86 -8.92 -10.08
C GLU A 195 3.29 -8.01 -11.25
N GLN A 196 2.55 -8.01 -12.36
CA GLN A 196 2.78 -7.10 -13.49
C GLN A 196 2.69 -5.63 -13.08
N PHE A 197 1.65 -5.26 -12.31
CA PHE A 197 1.52 -3.91 -11.77
C PHE A 197 2.70 -3.55 -10.89
N TYR A 198 3.12 -4.44 -9.99
CA TYR A 198 4.16 -4.17 -8.99
C TYR A 198 5.56 -4.19 -9.57
N LEU A 199 5.78 -4.80 -10.74
CA LEU A 199 7.04 -4.71 -11.47
C LEU A 199 7.29 -3.28 -11.97
N LEU A 200 6.23 -2.55 -12.31
CA LEU A 200 6.32 -1.22 -12.93
C LEU A 200 6.01 -0.10 -11.94
N PHE A 201 4.92 -0.21 -11.19
CA PHE A 201 4.34 0.89 -10.43
C PHE A 201 5.22 1.41 -9.27
N PRO A 202 5.76 0.58 -8.36
CA PRO A 202 6.54 1.07 -7.21
C PRO A 202 7.80 1.85 -7.62
N PRO A 203 8.63 1.38 -8.58
CA PRO A 203 9.75 2.18 -9.08
C PRO A 203 9.31 3.49 -9.73
N LEU A 204 8.26 3.48 -10.56
CA LEU A 204 7.74 4.69 -11.22
C LEU A 204 7.21 5.70 -10.21
N LEU A 205 6.49 5.23 -9.18
CA LEU A 205 5.99 6.07 -8.09
C LEU A 205 7.15 6.66 -7.30
N ALA A 206 8.15 5.85 -6.92
CA ALA A 206 9.34 6.31 -6.20
C ALA A 206 10.08 7.41 -6.98
N LEU A 207 10.28 7.21 -8.29
CA LEU A 207 10.89 8.22 -9.17
C LEU A 207 10.05 9.50 -9.27
N SER A 208 8.73 9.37 -9.37
CA SER A 208 7.82 10.53 -9.46
C SER A 208 7.82 11.36 -8.17
N LEU A 209 7.92 10.69 -7.02
CA LEU A 209 8.00 11.33 -5.70
C LEU A 209 9.31 12.10 -5.48
N ARG A 210 10.41 11.75 -6.16
CA ARG A 210 11.65 12.55 -6.17
C ARG A 210 11.46 13.93 -6.78
N GLY A 211 10.53 14.05 -7.73
CA GLY A 211 10.23 15.31 -8.41
C GLY A 211 9.25 16.16 -7.62
N SER A 212 8.01 15.69 -7.50
CA SER A 212 6.98 16.36 -6.68
C SER A 212 5.79 15.44 -6.44
N TRP A 213 5.03 15.70 -5.39
CA TRP A 213 3.77 15.00 -5.13
C TRP A 213 2.77 15.13 -6.29
N LYS A 214 2.79 16.26 -7.03
CA LYS A 214 1.92 16.47 -8.20
C LYS A 214 2.24 15.48 -9.32
N ARG A 215 3.51 15.16 -9.56
CA ARG A 215 3.90 14.13 -10.55
C ARG A 215 3.40 12.76 -10.14
N ALA A 216 3.51 12.40 -8.87
CA ALA A 216 2.94 11.16 -8.35
C ALA A 216 1.41 11.11 -8.49
N ALA A 217 0.72 12.23 -8.21
CA ALA A 217 -0.72 12.34 -8.40
C ALA A 217 -1.13 12.18 -9.87
N TRP A 218 -0.38 12.76 -10.81
CA TRP A 218 -0.62 12.58 -12.24
C TRP A 218 -0.32 11.15 -12.73
N LEU A 219 0.77 10.54 -12.24
CA LEU A 219 1.13 9.15 -12.52
C LEU A 219 0.02 8.17 -12.10
N ILE A 220 -0.71 8.47 -11.03
CA ILE A 220 -1.83 7.64 -10.55
C ILE A 220 -3.13 8.02 -11.25
N GLY A 221 -3.48 9.32 -11.25
CA GLY A 221 -4.81 9.80 -11.65
C GLY A 221 -5.12 9.62 -13.12
N VAL A 222 -4.15 9.88 -14.03
CA VAL A 222 -4.40 9.72 -15.47
C VAL A 222 -4.58 8.26 -15.86
N PRO A 223 -3.68 7.33 -15.51
CA PRO A 223 -3.89 5.92 -15.80
C PRO A 223 -5.12 5.33 -15.11
N LEU A 224 -5.52 5.83 -13.94
CA LEU A 224 -6.74 5.40 -13.25
C LEU A 224 -7.97 5.70 -14.10
N LEU A 225 -8.13 6.94 -14.54
CA LEU A 225 -9.28 7.36 -15.35
C LEU A 225 -9.29 6.68 -16.72
N LEU A 226 -8.12 6.53 -17.35
CA LEU A 226 -8.00 5.82 -18.63
C LEU A 226 -8.34 4.34 -18.50
N SER A 227 -7.84 3.67 -17.45
CA SER A 227 -8.12 2.26 -17.19
C SER A 227 -9.60 2.03 -16.88
N PHE A 228 -10.21 2.89 -16.06
CA PHE A 228 -11.63 2.83 -15.73
C PHE A 228 -12.50 3.06 -16.98
N GLY A 229 -12.21 4.09 -17.77
CA GLY A 229 -12.94 4.36 -19.02
C GLY A 229 -12.80 3.22 -20.03
N LEU A 230 -11.62 2.59 -20.11
CA LEU A 230 -11.40 1.41 -20.94
C LEU A 230 -12.21 0.20 -20.44
N ALA A 231 -12.31 0.03 -19.12
CA ALA A 231 -13.09 -1.04 -18.51
C ALA A 231 -14.57 -0.93 -18.83
N GLU A 232 -15.14 0.28 -18.72
CA GLU A 232 -16.53 0.56 -19.09
C GLU A 232 -16.78 0.31 -20.59
N LEU A 233 -15.88 0.78 -21.45
CA LEU A 233 -16.00 0.62 -22.91
C LEU A 233 -15.95 -0.86 -23.36
N LEU A 234 -15.11 -1.66 -22.71
CA LEU A 234 -14.89 -3.07 -23.08
C LEU A 234 -15.81 -4.05 -22.34
N SER A 235 -16.55 -3.60 -21.33
CA SER A 235 -17.42 -4.43 -20.49
C SER A 235 -18.39 -5.30 -21.30
N ALA A 236 -19.09 -4.71 -22.27
CA ALA A 236 -20.08 -5.40 -23.10
C ALA A 236 -19.49 -6.02 -24.38
N THR A 237 -18.41 -5.44 -24.92
CA THR A 237 -17.89 -5.83 -26.24
C THR A 237 -16.76 -6.86 -26.18
N ARG A 238 -15.97 -6.88 -25.10
CA ARG A 238 -14.84 -7.79 -24.90
C ARG A 238 -14.73 -8.24 -23.42
N PRO A 239 -15.73 -8.94 -22.88
CA PRO A 239 -15.80 -9.28 -21.46
C PRO A 239 -14.59 -10.08 -20.94
N ALA A 240 -14.05 -11.01 -21.73
CA ALA A 240 -12.87 -11.78 -21.33
C ALA A 240 -11.61 -10.90 -21.21
N ALA A 241 -11.38 -9.99 -22.16
CA ALA A 241 -10.27 -9.03 -22.08
C ALA A 241 -10.46 -8.10 -20.89
N ASN A 242 -11.69 -7.62 -20.68
CA ASN A 242 -12.05 -6.75 -19.57
C ASN A 242 -11.76 -7.39 -18.21
N TYR A 243 -12.01 -8.69 -18.10
CA TYR A 243 -11.86 -9.45 -16.87
C TYR A 243 -10.39 -9.75 -16.53
N TYR A 244 -9.59 -10.21 -17.50
CA TYR A 244 -8.24 -10.73 -17.23
C TYR A 244 -7.12 -9.69 -17.36
N LEU A 245 -7.24 -8.69 -18.23
CA LEU A 245 -6.09 -7.90 -18.62
C LEU A 245 -5.82 -6.72 -17.67
N LEU A 246 -4.54 -6.45 -17.41
CA LEU A 246 -4.12 -5.33 -16.58
C LEU A 246 -4.66 -3.96 -17.04
N PRO A 247 -4.72 -3.60 -18.33
CA PRO A 247 -5.20 -2.29 -18.75
C PRO A 247 -6.63 -1.95 -18.32
N THR A 248 -7.52 -2.93 -18.21
CA THR A 248 -8.91 -2.75 -17.74
C THR A 248 -9.07 -2.97 -16.24
N ARG A 249 -8.08 -3.56 -15.56
CA ARG A 249 -8.09 -3.83 -14.11
C ARG A 249 -7.22 -2.88 -13.29
N ALA A 250 -6.32 -2.13 -13.94
CA ALA A 250 -5.39 -1.26 -13.25
C ALA A 250 -6.07 -0.17 -12.42
N TRP A 251 -7.28 0.28 -12.80
CA TRP A 251 -8.02 1.29 -12.05
C TRP A 251 -8.30 0.89 -10.59
N GLU A 252 -8.49 -0.40 -10.29
CA GLU A 252 -8.72 -0.90 -8.93
C GLU A 252 -7.47 -0.70 -8.06
N LEU A 253 -6.31 -1.16 -8.55
CA LEU A 253 -5.00 -0.95 -7.93
C LEU A 253 -4.67 0.55 -7.80
N LEU A 254 -4.96 1.33 -8.82
CA LEU A 254 -4.68 2.77 -8.83
C LEU A 254 -5.62 3.55 -7.91
N ALA A 255 -6.87 3.13 -7.73
CA ALA A 255 -7.80 3.72 -6.77
C ALA A 255 -7.27 3.55 -5.34
N GLY A 256 -6.80 2.35 -4.99
CA GLY A 256 -6.11 2.10 -3.74
C GLY A 256 -4.87 2.98 -3.56
N ALA A 257 -4.07 3.12 -4.62
CA ALA A 257 -2.90 3.99 -4.63
C ALA A 257 -3.25 5.48 -4.41
N ALA A 258 -4.33 5.96 -5.03
CA ALA A 258 -4.81 7.32 -4.88
C ALA A 258 -5.21 7.61 -3.42
N VAL A 259 -5.91 6.67 -2.77
CA VAL A 259 -6.28 6.77 -1.35
C VAL A 259 -5.03 6.86 -0.47
N ALA A 260 -4.06 5.97 -0.68
CA ALA A 260 -2.81 5.97 0.10
C ALA A 260 -2.00 7.27 -0.09
N LEU A 261 -1.94 7.80 -1.32
CA LEU A 261 -1.28 9.07 -1.61
C LEU A 261 -1.99 10.25 -0.93
N ALA A 262 -3.33 10.27 -0.96
CA ALA A 262 -4.12 11.31 -0.31
C ALA A 262 -3.97 11.27 1.22
N GLU A 263 -4.04 10.08 1.84
CA GLU A 263 -3.84 9.89 3.28
C GLU A 263 -2.45 10.38 3.72
N HIS A 264 -1.42 10.06 2.94
CA HIS A 264 -0.06 10.52 3.22
C HIS A 264 0.10 12.05 3.12
N ARG A 265 -0.64 12.71 2.20
CA ARG A 265 -0.55 14.16 1.97
C ARG A 265 -1.38 14.99 2.96
N TYR A 266 -2.60 14.55 3.26
CA TYR A 266 -3.59 15.33 4.01
C TYR A 266 -3.79 14.83 5.44
N GLY A 267 -3.09 13.75 5.83
CA GLY A 267 -3.33 13.07 7.09
C GLY A 267 -4.51 12.11 6.98
N ARG A 268 -4.73 11.34 8.05
CA ARG A 268 -5.76 10.30 8.07
C ARG A 268 -7.15 10.94 7.89
N VAL A 269 -7.92 10.43 6.94
CA VAL A 269 -9.37 10.64 6.92
C VAL A 269 -9.91 9.90 8.15
N ARG A 270 -10.20 10.64 9.22
CA ARG A 270 -10.95 10.08 10.35
C ARG A 270 -12.33 9.75 9.82
N MET A 271 -12.65 8.48 9.60
CA MET A 271 -14.06 8.08 9.56
C MET A 271 -14.63 8.51 10.91
N SER A 272 -15.63 9.39 10.89
CA SER A 272 -16.34 9.74 12.11
C SER A 272 -16.88 8.45 12.72
N ALA A 273 -16.86 8.37 14.05
CA ALA A 273 -17.33 7.26 14.86
C ALA A 273 -18.85 6.97 14.73
N ALA A 274 -19.48 7.36 13.62
CA ALA A 274 -20.89 7.11 13.34
C ALA A 274 -21.19 5.63 13.03
N TRP A 275 -20.17 4.80 12.76
CA TRP A 275 -20.34 3.37 12.49
C TRP A 275 -20.17 2.48 13.73
N SER A 276 -19.55 2.97 14.81
CA SER A 276 -19.44 2.19 16.05
C SER A 276 -20.78 2.04 16.77
N ASP A 277 -21.71 2.99 16.56
CA ASP A 277 -23.03 2.95 17.21
C ASP A 277 -24.06 2.12 16.40
N ALA A 278 -23.83 1.93 15.10
CA ALA A 278 -24.72 1.11 14.25
C ALA A 278 -24.59 -0.40 14.54
N GLY A 279 -23.44 -0.85 15.07
CA GLY A 279 -23.24 -2.24 15.50
C GLY A 279 -23.90 -2.59 16.85
N GLY A 280 -24.22 -1.58 17.67
CA GLY A 280 -24.87 -1.77 18.97
C GLY A 280 -26.38 -1.95 18.89
N ALA A 281 -27.03 -1.41 17.85
CA ALA A 281 -28.48 -1.44 17.71
C ALA A 281 -29.03 -2.74 17.08
N ALA A 282 -28.18 -3.58 16.48
CA ALA A 282 -28.58 -4.84 15.85
C ALA A 282 -28.51 -6.07 16.79
N GLY A 283 -28.09 -5.89 18.05
CA GLY A 283 -28.00 -6.96 19.06
C GLY A 283 -29.14 -6.98 20.09
N ALA A 284 -30.18 -6.17 19.90
CA ALA A 284 -31.29 -6.03 20.84
C ALA A 284 -32.65 -6.00 20.13
N VAL A 285 -32.92 -7.00 19.29
CA VAL A 285 -34.28 -7.43 18.92
C VAL A 285 -34.28 -8.95 18.82
#